data_AF-A0A969PWE6-F1
#
_entry.id   AF-A0A969PWE6-F1
#
_cell.length_a   1.000
_cell.length_b   1.000
_cell.length_c   1.000
_cell.angle_alpha   90.00
_cell.angle_beta   90.00
_cell.angle_gamma   90.00
#
_symmetry.space_group_name_H-M   'P 1'
#
loop_
_entity.id
_entity.type
_entity.pdbx_description
1 polymer ?
#
loop_
_entity_poly.entity_id
_entity_poly.type
_entity_poly.pdbx_seq_one_letter_code
_entity_poly.pdbx_strand_id
1 'polypeptide(L)'
;LLLLRQWLQSLYLLTTVLGGYAISVTVKTLLHRARPSLWELSYPLPSDYAFPSGHAMSSMTLVVALIVLSWGSRWSASISIFGTIFAVAIGWTRMYLGVHFPSDVLGGWMLAIAWGIGVSLLLGMNFSQKNLDTTNKI
;
A
#
# COMPACT_ATOMS: atom_id res chain seq x y z
N LEU A 1 25.79 -4.57 11.42
CA LEU A 1 25.10 -3.56 10.60
C LEU A 1 24.07 -4.19 9.64
N LEU A 2 24.44 -5.18 8.81
CA LEU A 2 23.52 -5.84 7.87
C LEU A 2 22.31 -6.54 8.53
N LEU A 3 22.50 -7.22 9.66
CA LEU A 3 21.42 -7.86 10.41
C LEU A 3 20.40 -6.83 10.92
N LEU A 4 20.85 -5.77 11.60
CA LEU A 4 19.97 -4.69 12.09
C LEU A 4 19.16 -4.05 10.95
N ARG A 5 19.77 -3.89 9.76
CA ARG A 5 19.09 -3.40 8.57
C ARG A 5 17.99 -4.36 8.08
N GLN A 6 18.25 -5.68 8.07
CA GLN A 6 17.24 -6.69 7.70
C GLN A 6 16.09 -6.77 8.70
N TRP A 7 16.38 -6.58 10.00
CA TRP A 7 15.37 -6.49 11.05
C TRP A 7 14.49 -5.25 10.89
N LEU A 8 15.06 -4.08 10.60
CA LEU A 8 14.30 -2.86 10.32
C LEU A 8 13.43 -2.98 9.07
N GLN A 9 13.94 -3.60 8.00
CA GLN A 9 13.16 -3.86 6.78
C GLN A 9 12.00 -4.84 7.03
N SER A 10 12.23 -5.88 7.84
CA SER A 10 11.18 -6.83 8.25
C SER A 10 10.14 -6.16 9.13
N LEU A 11 10.57 -5.33 10.09
CA LEU A 11 9.69 -4.57 10.96
C LEU A 11 8.84 -3.57 10.17
N TYR A 12 9.44 -2.89 9.20
CA TYR A 12 8.73 -2.02 8.26
C TYR A 12 7.65 -2.79 7.51
N LEU A 13 7.98 -3.92 6.87
CA LEU A 13 6.98 -4.72 6.16
C LEU A 13 5.83 -5.16 7.06
N LEU A 14 6.16 -5.69 8.24
CA LEU A 14 5.16 -6.18 9.19
C LEU A 14 4.22 -5.06 9.65
N THR A 15 4.78 -3.92 10.07
CA THR A 15 4.00 -2.76 10.54
C THR A 15 3.17 -2.12 9.43
N THR A 16 3.70 -2.07 8.20
CA THR A 16 2.97 -1.48 7.07
C THR A 16 1.79 -2.36 6.65
N VAL A 17 1.97 -3.68 6.60
CA VAL A 17 0.92 -4.64 6.23
C VAL A 17 -0.14 -4.74 7.32
N LEU A 18 0.27 -5.00 8.58
CA LEU A 18 -0.67 -5.13 9.70
C LEU A 18 -1.39 -3.82 9.99
N GLY A 19 -0.67 -2.70 9.98
CA GLY A 19 -1.25 -1.38 10.18
C GLY A 19 -2.18 -0.98 9.04
N GLY A 20 -1.82 -1.29 7.79
CA GLY A 20 -2.70 -1.06 6.64
C GLY A 20 -4.00 -1.86 6.72
N TYR A 21 -3.91 -3.13 7.15
CA TYR A 21 -5.10 -3.95 7.40
C TYR A 21 -5.96 -3.38 8.55
N ALA A 22 -5.35 -3.02 9.67
CA ALA A 22 -6.04 -2.44 10.81
C ALA A 22 -6.76 -1.14 10.43
N ILE A 23 -6.09 -0.22 9.72
CA ILE A 23 -6.70 1.02 9.21
C ILE A 23 -7.87 0.69 8.27
N SER A 24 -7.72 -0.28 7.36
CA SER A 24 -8.81 -0.66 6.46
C SER A 24 -10.04 -1.14 7.24
N VAL A 25 -9.86 -1.90 8.32
CA VAL A 25 -10.96 -2.39 9.17
C VAL A 25 -11.56 -1.23 9.96
N THR A 26 -10.75 -0.41 10.62
CA THR A 26 -11.22 0.72 11.41
C THR A 26 -12.02 1.72 10.55
N VAL A 27 -11.51 2.08 9.38
CA VAL A 27 -12.18 3.03 8.48
C VAL A 27 -13.50 2.46 7.95
N LYS A 28 -13.55 1.16 7.63
CA LYS A 28 -14.81 0.47 7.28
C LYS A 28 -15.84 0.58 8.39
N THR A 29 -15.44 0.32 9.64
CA THR A 29 -16.33 0.39 10.80
C THR A 29 -16.73 1.80 11.19
N LEU A 30 -16.02 2.83 10.72
CA LEU A 30 -16.38 4.23 11.02
C LEU A 30 -17.34 4.80 9.96
N LEU A 31 -17.04 4.60 8.68
CA LEU A 31 -17.74 5.31 7.60
C LEU A 31 -19.01 4.61 7.12
N HIS A 32 -19.21 3.32 7.42
CA HIS A 32 -20.45 2.58 7.13
C HIS A 32 -20.97 2.76 5.69
N ARG A 33 -20.07 3.02 4.72
CA ARG A 33 -20.48 3.45 3.38
C ARG A 33 -21.13 2.28 2.63
N ALA A 34 -22.37 2.47 2.19
CA ALA A 34 -23.08 1.51 1.34
C ALA A 34 -22.38 1.35 -0.02
N ARG A 35 -22.29 0.11 -0.52
CA ARG A 35 -21.69 -0.19 -1.83
C ARG A 35 -22.60 0.26 -2.98
N PRO A 36 -22.04 0.69 -4.12
CA PRO A 36 -22.83 0.87 -5.32
C PRO A 36 -23.45 -0.47 -5.74
N SER A 37 -24.77 -0.50 -5.94
CA SER A 37 -25.51 -1.64 -6.50
C SER A 37 -25.92 -1.33 -7.94
N LEU A 38 -24.93 -1.09 -8.81
CA LEU A 38 -25.17 -0.66 -10.20
C LEU A 38 -25.61 -1.81 -11.12
N TRP A 39 -25.30 -3.05 -10.78
CA TRP A 39 -25.71 -4.26 -11.51
C TRP A 39 -25.84 -5.47 -10.59
N GLU A 40 -26.57 -6.49 -11.04
CA GLU A 40 -26.62 -7.79 -10.36
C GLU A 40 -25.24 -8.46 -10.42
N LEU A 41 -24.60 -8.60 -9.26
CA LEU A 41 -23.36 -9.35 -9.16
C LEU A 41 -23.65 -10.85 -9.21
N SER A 42 -22.98 -11.57 -10.10
CA SER A 42 -23.01 -13.05 -10.16
C SER A 42 -22.33 -13.74 -8.95
N TYR A 43 -21.82 -12.97 -7.99
CA TYR A 43 -21.16 -13.45 -6.78
C TYR A 43 -21.74 -12.74 -5.54
N PRO A 44 -21.84 -13.45 -4.40
CA PRO A 44 -22.31 -12.84 -3.16
C PRO A 44 -21.40 -11.67 -2.78
N LEU A 45 -21.99 -10.48 -2.63
CA LEU A 45 -21.29 -9.32 -2.11
C LEU A 45 -20.76 -9.66 -0.71
N PRO A 46 -19.47 -9.39 -0.41
CA PRO A 46 -18.98 -9.47 0.95
C PRO A 46 -19.83 -8.57 1.85
N SER A 47 -20.17 -9.02 3.05
CA SER A 47 -20.94 -8.28 4.07
C SER A 47 -20.25 -6.99 4.59
N ASP A 48 -19.16 -6.58 3.94
CA ASP A 48 -18.28 -5.50 4.33
C ASP A 48 -18.61 -4.18 3.61
N TYR A 49 -18.47 -3.06 4.32
CA TYR A 49 -18.64 -1.71 3.81
C TYR A 49 -17.76 -1.38 2.58
N ALA A 50 -18.23 -0.45 1.75
CA ALA A 50 -17.64 -0.07 0.46
C ALA A 50 -16.30 0.65 0.58
N PHE A 51 -16.12 1.40 1.67
CA PHE A 51 -14.97 2.30 1.85
C PHE A 51 -14.10 1.85 3.02
N PRO A 52 -12.76 1.79 2.87
CA PRO A 52 -12.00 1.90 1.62
C PRO A 52 -11.93 0.55 0.89
N SER A 53 -11.54 0.55 -0.39
CA SER A 53 -11.33 -0.71 -1.10
C SER A 53 -10.10 -1.43 -0.57
N GLY A 54 -10.30 -2.56 0.11
CA GLY A 54 -9.21 -3.36 0.69
C GLY A 54 -8.20 -3.84 -0.37
N HIS A 55 -8.66 -4.16 -1.59
CA HIS A 55 -7.78 -4.56 -2.69
C HIS A 55 -6.96 -3.39 -3.24
N ALA A 56 -7.55 -2.19 -3.35
CA ALA A 56 -6.82 -1.00 -3.75
C ALA A 56 -5.79 -0.60 -2.69
N MET A 57 -6.16 -0.68 -1.41
CA MET A 57 -5.27 -0.37 -0.30
C MET A 57 -4.12 -1.38 -0.18
N SER A 58 -4.39 -2.69 -0.25
CA SER A 58 -3.33 -3.71 -0.12
C SER A 58 -2.35 -3.69 -1.30
N SER A 59 -2.85 -3.53 -2.54
CA SER A 59 -2.00 -3.41 -3.72
C SER A 59 -1.10 -2.17 -3.64
N MET A 60 -1.65 -1.03 -3.21
CA MET A 60 -0.84 0.18 -3.06
C MET A 60 0.15 0.10 -1.90
N THR A 61 -0.23 -0.51 -0.78
CA THR A 61 0.69 -0.78 0.35
C THR A 61 1.88 -1.63 -0.10
N LEU A 62 1.63 -2.68 -0.90
CA LEU A 62 2.70 -3.51 -1.45
C LEU A 62 3.65 -2.69 -2.34
N VAL A 63 3.09 -1.88 -3.24
CA VAL A 63 3.89 -1.04 -4.15
C VAL A 63 4.74 -0.05 -3.38
N VAL A 64 4.15 0.69 -2.43
CA VAL A 64 4.88 1.64 -1.58
C VAL A 64 5.98 0.93 -0.80
N ALA A 65 5.70 -0.23 -0.22
CA ALA A 65 6.69 -0.98 0.53
C ALA A 65 7.86 -1.44 -0.36
N LEU A 66 7.59 -1.94 -1.56
CA LEU A 66 8.61 -2.35 -2.52
C LEU A 66 9.45 -1.16 -3.01
N ILE A 67 8.84 0.01 -3.22
CA ILE A 67 9.56 1.24 -3.60
C ILE A 67 10.52 1.65 -2.48
N VAL A 68 10.04 1.68 -1.23
CA VAL A 68 10.85 2.05 -0.06
C VAL A 68 12.02 1.06 0.13
N LEU A 69 11.76 -0.24 0.01
CA LEU A 69 12.81 -1.27 0.18
C LEU A 69 13.82 -1.31 -0.97
N SER A 70 13.38 -1.01 -2.20
CA SER A 70 14.24 -1.02 -3.39
C SER A 70 14.93 0.31 -3.66
N TRP A 71 14.72 1.32 -2.82
CA TRP A 71 15.23 2.66 -3.05
C TRP A 71 16.75 2.70 -3.24
N GLY A 72 17.21 3.37 -4.30
CA GLY A 72 18.63 3.45 -4.65
C GLY A 72 19.23 2.19 -5.30
N SER A 73 18.41 1.17 -5.57
CA SER A 73 18.73 0.02 -6.42
C SER A 73 18.48 0.35 -7.89
N ARG A 74 19.16 -0.37 -8.80
CA ARG A 74 18.91 -0.29 -10.25
C ARG A 74 17.46 -0.61 -10.63
N TRP A 75 16.76 -1.34 -9.77
CA TRP A 75 15.38 -1.79 -9.98
C TRP A 75 14.32 -0.81 -9.47
N SER A 76 14.71 0.24 -8.73
CA SER A 76 13.75 1.16 -8.10
C SER A 76 12.80 1.80 -9.12
N ALA A 77 13.32 2.26 -10.26
CA ALA A 77 12.51 2.84 -11.32
C ALA A 77 11.54 1.82 -11.94
N SER A 78 12.01 0.61 -12.25
CA SER A 78 11.16 -0.46 -12.79
C SER A 78 10.06 -0.84 -11.80
N ILE A 79 10.39 -1.02 -10.52
CA ILE A 79 9.43 -1.37 -9.47
C ILE A 79 8.37 -0.29 -9.30
N SER A 80 8.76 1.00 -9.34
CA SER A 80 7.81 2.11 -9.31
C SER A 80 6.85 2.06 -10.51
N ILE A 81 7.37 1.92 -11.73
CA ILE A 81 6.55 1.91 -12.95
C ILE A 81 5.60 0.71 -12.98
N PHE A 82 6.14 -0.51 -12.86
CA PHE A 82 5.33 -1.72 -12.92
C PHE A 82 4.40 -1.85 -11.71
N GLY A 83 4.85 -1.41 -10.53
CA GLY A 83 4.04 -1.38 -9.33
C GLY A 83 2.85 -0.42 -9.45
N THR A 84 3.07 0.80 -9.94
CA THR A 84 1.97 1.75 -10.18
C THR A 84 0.97 1.21 -11.20
N ILE A 85 1.44 0.63 -12.31
CA ILE A 85 0.56 0.00 -13.32
C ILE A 85 -0.27 -1.11 -12.68
N PHE A 86 0.35 -1.96 -11.85
CA PHE A 86 -0.33 -3.03 -11.13
C PHE A 86 -1.41 -2.51 -10.17
N ALA A 87 -1.11 -1.49 -9.36
CA ALA A 87 -2.08 -0.88 -8.44
C ALA A 87 -3.25 -0.23 -9.19
N VAL A 88 -2.96 0.47 -10.31
CA VAL A 88 -3.98 1.06 -11.18
C VAL A 88 -4.86 0.00 -11.82
N ALA A 89 -4.28 -1.09 -12.32
CA ALA A 89 -5.02 -2.21 -12.89
C ALA A 89 -5.96 -2.83 -11.85
N ILE A 90 -5.50 -3.05 -10.61
CA ILE A 90 -6.35 -3.55 -9.54
C ILE A 90 -7.48 -2.55 -9.23
N GLY A 91 -7.18 -1.25 -9.09
CA GLY A 91 -8.21 -0.22 -8.90
C GLY A 91 -9.26 -0.26 -10.01
N TRP A 92 -8.81 -0.39 -11.26
CA TRP A 92 -9.69 -0.50 -12.42
C TRP A 92 -10.59 -1.74 -12.36
N THR A 93 -10.07 -2.92 -12.02
CA THR A 93 -10.91 -4.13 -11.88
C THR A 93 -12.02 -3.95 -10.86
N ARG A 94 -11.79 -3.17 -9.80
CA ARG A 94 -12.79 -2.93 -8.74
C ARG A 94 -13.89 -1.95 -9.19
N MET A 95 -13.54 -0.96 -10.00
CA MET A 95 -14.51 -0.09 -10.66
C MET A 95 -15.28 -0.83 -11.75
N TYR A 96 -14.57 -1.63 -12.56
CA TYR A 96 -15.15 -2.45 -13.63
C TYR A 96 -16.11 -3.52 -13.12
N LEU A 97 -15.89 -4.04 -11.90
CA LEU A 97 -16.80 -4.94 -11.20
C LEU A 97 -17.93 -4.21 -10.44
N GLY A 98 -17.94 -2.87 -10.46
CA GLY A 98 -19.04 -2.05 -9.94
C GLY A 98 -19.22 -2.14 -8.43
N VAL A 99 -18.23 -2.75 -7.74
CA VAL A 99 -18.26 -2.99 -6.30
C VAL A 99 -17.76 -1.80 -5.48
N HIS A 100 -17.10 -0.85 -6.13
CA HIS A 100 -16.46 0.30 -5.49
C HIS A 100 -16.59 1.56 -6.35
N PHE A 101 -16.83 2.69 -5.71
CA PHE A 101 -16.74 4.00 -6.35
C PHE A 101 -15.28 4.37 -6.64
N PRO A 102 -15.00 5.24 -7.64
CA PRO A 102 -13.67 5.78 -7.86
C PRO A 102 -13.06 6.43 -6.61
N SER A 103 -13.89 7.07 -5.77
CA SER A 103 -13.44 7.63 -4.50
C SER A 103 -13.04 6.59 -3.44
N ASP A 104 -13.59 5.37 -3.48
CA ASP A 104 -13.17 4.29 -2.58
C ASP A 104 -11.77 3.77 -2.92
N VAL A 105 -11.43 3.77 -4.22
CA VAL A 105 -10.11 3.39 -4.73
C VAL A 105 -9.08 4.46 -4.40
N LEU A 106 -9.40 5.73 -4.71
CA LEU A 106 -8.51 6.87 -4.39
C LEU A 106 -8.26 6.98 -2.88
N GLY A 107 -9.31 6.85 -2.06
CA GLY A 107 -9.16 6.87 -0.59
C GLY A 107 -8.27 5.74 -0.09
N GLY A 108 -8.43 4.52 -0.63
CA GLY A 108 -7.56 3.39 -0.31
C GLY A 108 -6.09 3.63 -0.69
N TRP A 109 -5.83 4.22 -1.86
CA TRP A 109 -4.48 4.58 -2.30
C TRP A 109 -3.85 5.65 -1.40
N MET A 110 -4.59 6.73 -1.11
CA MET A 110 -4.08 7.82 -0.27
C MET A 110 -3.75 7.33 1.15
N LEU A 111 -4.61 6.50 1.75
CA LEU A 111 -4.36 5.90 3.07
C LEU A 111 -3.13 4.99 3.06
N ALA A 112 -2.98 4.14 2.03
CA ALA A 112 -1.83 3.27 1.89
C ALA A 112 -0.52 4.05 1.75
N ILE A 113 -0.49 5.10 0.93
CA ILE A 113 0.68 5.97 0.75
C ILE A 113 1.01 6.69 2.07
N ALA A 114 0.02 7.32 2.71
CA ALA A 114 0.21 8.08 3.94
C ALA A 114 0.75 7.19 5.07
N TRP A 115 0.17 5.99 5.22
CA TRP A 115 0.64 5.02 6.22
C TRP A 115 2.05 4.51 5.91
N GLY A 116 2.30 4.08 4.67
CA GLY A 116 3.60 3.55 4.25
C GLY A 116 4.75 4.56 4.38
N ILE A 117 4.50 5.82 4.05
CA ILE A 117 5.45 6.91 4.25
C ILE A 117 5.61 7.21 5.74
N GLY A 118 4.51 7.29 6.50
CA GLY A 118 4.55 7.54 7.94
C GLY A 118 5.40 6.51 8.70
N VAL A 119 5.19 5.22 8.42
CA VAL A 119 5.98 4.13 8.99
C VAL A 119 7.45 4.22 8.55
N SER A 120 7.71 4.56 7.28
CA SER A 120 9.07 4.74 6.77
C SER A 120 9.81 5.85 7.52
N LEU A 121 9.14 6.99 7.78
CA LEU A 121 9.70 8.11 8.52
C LEU A 121 9.92 7.76 10.00
N LEU A 122 8.96 7.10 10.64
CA LEU A 122 9.05 6.68 12.04
C LEU A 122 10.20 5.70 12.29
N LEU A 123 10.40 4.76 11.36
CA LEU A 123 11.50 3.79 11.44
C LEU A 123 12.84 4.37 10.94
N GLY A 124 12.88 5.63 10.53
CA GLY A 124 14.09 6.27 9.99
C GLY A 124 14.62 5.57 8.74
N MET A 125 13.73 4.98 7.94
CA MET A 125 14.03 4.37 6.64
C MET A 125 14.31 5.49 5.64
N ASN A 126 15.45 6.17 5.84
CA ASN A 126 15.85 7.30 5.03
C ASN A 126 16.32 6.81 3.66
N PHE A 127 15.74 7.42 2.63
CA PHE A 127 16.18 7.39 1.22
C PHE A 127 17.67 7.79 1.01
N SER A 128 18.32 8.27 2.07
CA SER A 128 19.71 8.76 2.14
C SER A 128 20.67 7.80 2.88
N GLN A 129 20.35 6.52 3.09
CA GLN A 129 21.28 5.60 3.79
C GLN A 129 22.45 5.07 2.92
N LYS A 130 22.49 5.35 1.61
CA LYS A 130 23.56 4.85 0.73
C LYS A 130 24.91 5.59 0.87
N ASN A 131 24.91 6.81 1.42
CA ASN A 131 26.13 7.63 1.57
C ASN A 131 27.04 7.17 2.72
N LEU A 132 26.53 6.39 3.69
CA LEU A 132 27.33 5.86 4.80
C LEU A 132 27.99 4.51 4.48
N ASP A 133 27.46 3.77 3.51
CA ASP A 133 28.05 2.50 3.03
C ASP A 133 29.17 2.73 1.99
N THR A 134 29.24 3.92 1.38
CA THR A 134 30.28 4.28 0.39
C THR A 134 31.50 4.95 1.02
N THR A 135 31.32 5.68 2.12
CA THR A 135 32.41 6.31 2.87
C THR A 135 33.19 5.34 3.76
N ASN A 136 32.58 4.24 4.22
CA ASN A 136 33.27 3.18 4.96
C ASN A 136 33.93 2.10 4.07
N LYS A 137 33.93 2.30 2.74
CA LYS A 137 34.56 1.40 1.76
C LYS A 137 35.74 2.03 1.02
N ILE A 138 36.18 3.21 1.43
CA ILE A 138 37.38 3.91 0.95
C ILE A 138 38.32 4.03 2.15
#